data_AF-M0CZP8-F1
#
_entry.id   AF-M0CZP8-F1
#
_cell.length_a   1.000
_cell.length_b   1.000
_cell.length_c   1.000
_cell.angle_alpha   90.00
_cell.angle_beta   90.00
_cell.angle_gamma   90.00
#
_symmetry.space_group_name_H-M   'P 1'
#
loop_
_entity.id
_entity.type
_entity.pdbx_description
1 polymer ?
#
loop_
_entity_poly.entity_id
_entity_poly.type
_entity_poly.pdbx_seq_one_letter_code
_entity_poly.pdbx_strand_id
1 'polypeptide(L)'
;MFCLPRLSPGVPAESLMSGSILLGLVAGAAVEQVPSRVDELVVRGGHVVLAVATVLPAVLPGATRAFDGVRTGPESDALPVFGLLFTGDLVWAAGRIRTARVRLERETTHLARSTAESLSHRLVFDAVAVLGGLLLAAVGFVLSTPRAVRLTELDSGLVVNSGGPFGEKFLPWRGVRRIETGGDSVRVRCRSPHPTSYRIDSHVADEQRQIVVTLRRCRRW
;
A
#
# COMPACT_ATOMS: atom_id res chain seq x y z
N MET A 1 -5.07 -36.49 17.56
CA MET A 1 -5.91 -36.81 16.39
C MET A 1 -7.00 -35.75 16.32
N PHE A 2 -6.82 -34.70 15.52
CA PHE A 2 -7.82 -33.64 15.37
C PHE A 2 -8.74 -34.00 14.21
N CYS A 3 -10.01 -34.32 14.52
CA CYS A 3 -11.05 -34.48 13.50
C CYS A 3 -11.44 -33.10 12.99
N LEU A 4 -10.96 -32.72 11.80
CA LEU A 4 -11.48 -31.55 11.11
C LEU A 4 -12.95 -31.83 10.71
N PRO A 5 -13.88 -30.89 10.96
CA PRO A 5 -15.27 -31.06 10.59
C PRO A 5 -15.36 -31.20 9.06
N ARG A 6 -15.91 -32.32 8.60
CA ARG A 6 -16.32 -32.50 7.21
C ARG A 6 -17.39 -31.46 6.90
N LEU A 7 -17.02 -30.44 6.13
CA LEU A 7 -17.99 -29.50 5.57
C LEU A 7 -18.98 -30.31 4.71
N SER A 8 -20.26 -30.20 5.03
CA SER A 8 -21.32 -30.92 4.32
C SER A 8 -21.35 -30.48 2.85
N PRO A 9 -21.41 -31.39 1.87
CA PRO A 9 -21.25 -31.10 0.44
C PRO A 9 -22.43 -30.34 -0.22
N GLY A 10 -23.14 -29.49 0.53
CA GLY A 10 -24.33 -28.78 0.06
C GLY A 10 -24.44 -27.33 0.54
N VAL A 11 -23.36 -26.73 1.03
CA VAL A 11 -23.37 -25.31 1.43
C VAL A 11 -23.34 -24.44 0.16
N PRO A 12 -24.42 -23.72 -0.19
CA PRO A 12 -24.48 -22.93 -1.42
C PRO A 12 -23.42 -21.82 -1.36
N ALA A 13 -22.72 -21.59 -2.48
CA ALA A 13 -21.64 -20.61 -2.57
C ALA A 13 -22.04 -19.20 -2.07
N GLU A 14 -23.33 -18.85 -2.17
CA GLU A 14 -23.91 -17.60 -1.66
C GLU A 14 -23.74 -17.43 -0.14
N SER A 15 -23.76 -18.52 0.62
CA SER A 15 -23.59 -18.47 2.09
C SER A 15 -22.14 -18.20 2.50
N LEU A 16 -21.16 -18.60 1.68
CA LEU A 16 -19.74 -18.31 1.92
C LEU A 16 -19.43 -16.82 1.68
N MET A 17 -20.04 -16.22 0.64
CA MET A 17 -19.88 -14.79 0.37
C MET A 17 -20.47 -13.96 1.52
N SER A 18 -21.69 -14.30 1.96
CA SER A 18 -22.37 -13.68 3.10
C SER A 18 -21.53 -13.76 4.38
N GLY A 19 -20.97 -14.95 4.67
CA GLY A 19 -20.13 -15.17 5.84
C GLY A 19 -18.85 -14.33 5.81
N SER A 20 -18.19 -14.22 4.64
CA SER A 20 -16.96 -13.43 4.49
C SER A 20 -17.19 -11.92 4.69
N ILE A 21 -18.31 -11.39 4.19
CA ILE A 21 -18.69 -9.98 4.37
C ILE A 21 -18.95 -9.70 5.86
N LEU A 22 -19.72 -10.57 6.52
CA LEU A 22 -20.00 -10.43 7.95
C LEU A 22 -18.72 -10.49 8.78
N LEU A 23 -17.83 -11.44 8.47
CA LEU A 23 -16.54 -11.58 9.15
C LEU A 23 -15.67 -10.32 8.96
N GLY A 24 -15.66 -9.77 7.74
CA GLY A 24 -14.98 -8.51 7.42
C GLY A 24 -15.53 -7.33 8.20
N LEU A 25 -16.86 -7.20 8.32
CA LEU A 25 -17.52 -6.16 9.10
C LEU A 25 -17.23 -6.29 10.60
N VAL A 26 -17.30 -7.51 11.15
CA VAL A 26 -16.99 -7.77 12.56
C VAL A 26 -15.52 -7.49 12.86
N ALA A 27 -14.60 -7.92 11.98
CA ALA A 27 -13.18 -7.62 12.11
C ALA A 27 -12.93 -6.10 12.04
N GLY A 28 -13.58 -5.40 11.10
CA GLY A 28 -13.51 -3.94 11.00
C GLY A 28 -14.02 -3.24 12.26
N ALA A 29 -15.17 -3.66 12.79
CA ALA A 29 -15.73 -3.11 14.02
C ALA A 29 -14.82 -3.39 15.24
N ALA A 30 -14.24 -4.58 15.34
CA ALA A 30 -13.30 -4.92 16.41
C ALA A 30 -12.02 -4.06 16.36
N VAL A 31 -11.55 -3.74 15.15
CA VAL A 31 -10.42 -2.84 14.93
C VAL A 31 -10.74 -1.40 15.39
N GLU A 32 -11.98 -0.94 15.21
CA GLU A 32 -12.42 0.37 15.69
C GLU A 32 -12.57 0.47 17.21
N GLN A 33 -12.84 -0.65 17.92
CA GLN A 33 -13.00 -0.62 19.38
C GLN A 33 -11.68 -0.46 20.15
N VAL A 34 -10.53 -0.78 19.55
CA VAL A 34 -9.23 -0.73 20.23
C VAL A 34 -8.20 0.06 19.42
N PRO A 35 -8.46 1.36 19.15
CA PRO A 35 -7.67 2.12 18.19
C PRO A 35 -6.20 2.23 18.60
N SER A 36 -5.92 2.38 19.90
CA SER A 36 -4.55 2.51 20.42
C SER A 36 -3.68 1.27 20.20
N ARG A 37 -4.22 0.06 20.38
CA ARG A 37 -3.49 -1.19 20.12
C ARG A 37 -3.31 -1.43 18.63
N VAL A 38 -4.32 -1.09 17.83
CA VAL A 38 -4.22 -1.17 16.37
C VAL A 38 -3.16 -0.20 15.86
N ASP A 39 -3.12 1.03 16.36
CA ASP A 39 -2.11 2.03 15.99
C ASP A 39 -0.70 1.54 16.30
N GLU A 40 -0.50 0.99 17.51
CA GLU A 40 0.79 0.44 17.91
C GLU A 40 1.20 -0.75 17.03
N LEU A 41 0.26 -1.68 16.78
CA LEU A 41 0.48 -2.81 15.87
C LEU A 41 0.85 -2.33 14.47
N VAL A 42 0.14 -1.34 13.94
CA VAL A 42 0.34 -0.76 12.62
C VAL A 42 1.69 -0.07 12.52
N VAL A 43 2.08 0.73 13.51
CA VAL A 43 3.40 1.40 13.59
C VAL A 43 4.54 0.39 13.66
N ARG A 44 4.34 -0.75 14.35
CA ARG A 44 5.30 -1.87 14.39
C ARG A 44 5.34 -2.70 13.09
N GLY A 45 4.51 -2.36 12.09
CA GLY A 45 4.45 -3.08 10.82
C GLY A 45 3.57 -4.33 10.85
N GLY A 46 2.72 -4.52 11.85
CA GLY A 46 1.82 -5.68 11.93
C GLY A 46 0.80 -5.76 10.79
N HIS A 47 0.50 -4.65 10.12
CA HIS A 47 -0.30 -4.66 8.89
C HIS A 47 0.35 -5.48 7.77
N VAL A 48 1.69 -5.53 7.72
CA VAL A 48 2.44 -6.40 6.79
C VAL A 48 2.20 -7.86 7.12
N VAL A 49 2.31 -8.23 8.40
CA VAL A 49 2.09 -9.60 8.87
C VAL A 49 0.67 -10.05 8.58
N LEU A 50 -0.32 -9.18 8.84
CA LEU A 50 -1.72 -9.45 8.55
C LEU A 50 -1.97 -9.62 7.05
N ALA A 51 -1.46 -8.72 6.20
CA ALA A 51 -1.61 -8.84 4.75
C ALA A 51 -0.94 -10.11 4.19
N VAL A 52 0.22 -10.50 4.71
CA VAL A 52 0.86 -11.77 4.34
C VAL A 52 0.01 -12.95 4.81
N ALA A 53 -0.51 -12.91 6.04
CA ALA A 53 -1.34 -13.96 6.60
C ALA A 53 -2.66 -14.16 5.84
N THR A 54 -3.25 -13.09 5.26
CA THR A 54 -4.46 -13.23 4.43
C THR A 54 -4.17 -13.83 3.06
N VAL A 55 -2.99 -13.58 2.49
CA VAL A 55 -2.61 -14.08 1.16
C VAL A 55 -2.04 -15.51 1.22
N LEU A 56 -1.43 -15.90 2.35
CA LEU A 56 -0.78 -17.20 2.50
C LEU A 56 -1.67 -18.41 2.15
N PRO A 57 -2.95 -18.46 2.57
CA PRO A 57 -3.85 -19.57 2.23
C PRO A 57 -4.17 -19.67 0.73
N ALA A 58 -4.11 -18.55 0.00
CA ALA A 58 -4.28 -18.55 -1.46
C ALA A 58 -3.03 -19.06 -2.19
N VAL A 59 -1.84 -18.76 -1.67
CA VAL A 59 -0.56 -19.11 -2.30
C VAL A 59 -0.15 -20.55 -2.02
N LEU A 60 -0.41 -21.07 -0.81
CA LEU A 60 0.01 -22.40 -0.38
C LEU A 60 -0.44 -23.54 -1.34
N PRO A 61 -1.73 -23.66 -1.71
CA PRO A 61 -2.19 -24.69 -2.62
C PRO A 61 -1.62 -24.54 -4.04
N GLY A 62 -1.44 -23.30 -4.50
CA GLY A 62 -0.82 -23.01 -5.80
C GLY A 62 0.64 -23.46 -5.84
N ALA A 63 1.39 -23.19 -4.77
CA ALA A 63 2.78 -23.61 -4.64
C ALA A 63 2.91 -25.14 -4.62
N THR A 64 2.12 -25.85 -3.82
CA THR A 64 2.18 -27.32 -3.77
C THR A 64 1.85 -27.94 -5.13
N ARG A 65 0.79 -27.47 -5.80
CA ARG A 65 0.41 -27.94 -7.14
C ARG A 65 1.49 -27.69 -8.18
N ALA A 66 2.18 -26.55 -8.11
CA ALA A 66 3.29 -26.24 -8.99
C ALA A 66 4.47 -27.20 -8.80
N PHE A 67 4.76 -27.60 -7.56
CA PHE A 67 5.78 -28.62 -7.26
C PHE A 67 5.34 -30.03 -7.69
N ASP A 68 4.05 -30.34 -7.62
CA ASP A 68 3.49 -31.66 -7.98
C ASP A 68 3.27 -31.84 -9.50
N GLY A 69 3.48 -30.80 -10.32
CA GLY A 69 3.28 -30.85 -11.77
C GLY A 69 1.82 -31.01 -12.22
N VAL A 70 0.85 -30.84 -11.30
CA VAL A 70 -0.58 -31.04 -11.57
C VAL A 70 -1.14 -29.81 -12.29
N ARG A 71 -1.58 -29.98 -13.54
CA ARG A 71 -2.34 -28.96 -14.28
C ARG A 71 -3.81 -29.02 -13.86
N THR A 72 -4.22 -28.19 -12.91
CA THR A 72 -5.65 -28.00 -12.59
C THR A 72 -6.33 -27.12 -13.63
N GLY A 73 -7.58 -27.46 -13.98
CA GLY A 73 -8.42 -26.62 -14.84
C GLY A 73 -8.63 -25.23 -14.21
N PRO A 74 -8.63 -24.14 -15.00
CA PRO A 74 -8.46 -22.77 -14.50
C PRO A 74 -9.68 -22.14 -13.80
N GLU A 75 -10.86 -22.76 -13.80
CA GLU A 75 -12.11 -22.00 -13.56
C GLU A 75 -12.66 -21.99 -12.13
N SER A 76 -12.49 -23.04 -11.31
CA SER A 76 -13.19 -23.10 -10.00
C SER A 76 -12.46 -22.42 -8.84
N ASP A 77 -11.12 -22.36 -8.89
CA ASP A 77 -10.31 -21.95 -7.73
C ASP A 77 -9.87 -20.48 -7.77
N ALA A 78 -10.15 -19.77 -8.87
CA ALA A 78 -9.66 -18.41 -9.07
C ALA A 78 -10.34 -17.39 -8.14
N LEU A 79 -11.67 -17.48 -7.96
CA LEU A 79 -12.44 -16.49 -7.21
C LEU A 79 -12.02 -16.35 -5.73
N PRO A 80 -11.84 -17.44 -4.95
CA PRO A 80 -11.37 -17.33 -3.56
C PRO A 80 -9.97 -16.73 -3.46
N VAL A 81 -9.07 -17.07 -4.39
CA VAL A 81 -7.70 -16.53 -4.46
C VAL A 81 -7.74 -15.03 -4.70
N PHE A 82 -8.55 -14.56 -5.66
CA PHE A 82 -8.73 -13.13 -5.90
C PHE A 82 -9.30 -12.40 -4.68
N GLY A 83 -10.28 -12.99 -3.98
CA GLY A 83 -10.85 -12.42 -2.76
C GLY A 83 -9.81 -12.24 -1.64
N LEU A 84 -8.95 -13.24 -1.42
CA LEU A 84 -7.88 -13.18 -0.42
C LEU A 84 -6.80 -12.16 -0.79
N LEU A 85 -6.40 -12.11 -2.06
CA LEU A 85 -5.44 -11.13 -2.57
C LEU A 85 -5.97 -9.70 -2.43
N PHE A 86 -7.22 -9.47 -2.83
CA PHE A 86 -7.88 -8.17 -2.69
C PHE A 86 -7.98 -7.74 -1.22
N THR A 87 -8.35 -8.64 -0.33
CA THR A 87 -8.43 -8.36 1.11
C THR A 87 -7.05 -8.03 1.69
N GLY A 88 -6.00 -8.76 1.29
CA GLY A 88 -4.62 -8.47 1.70
C GLY A 88 -4.14 -7.09 1.24
N ASP A 89 -4.46 -6.69 0.00
CA ASP A 89 -4.12 -5.37 -0.53
C ASP A 89 -4.85 -4.25 0.22
N LEU A 90 -6.15 -4.43 0.53
CA LEU A 90 -6.92 -3.48 1.34
C LEU A 90 -6.33 -3.31 2.75
N VAL A 91 -6.00 -4.41 3.44
CA VAL A 91 -5.39 -4.38 4.77
C VAL A 91 -4.05 -3.66 4.74
N TRP A 92 -3.23 -3.95 3.72
CA TRP A 92 -1.96 -3.27 3.50
C TRP A 92 -2.14 -1.77 3.28
N ALA A 93 -3.03 -1.37 2.36
CA ALA A 93 -3.31 0.02 2.04
C ALA A 93 -3.84 0.79 3.26
N ALA A 94 -4.83 0.24 3.96
CA ALA A 94 -5.39 0.83 5.17
C ALA A 94 -4.35 1.00 6.28
N GLY A 95 -3.52 -0.02 6.52
CA GLY A 95 -2.43 0.03 7.49
C GLY A 95 -1.42 1.13 7.17
N ARG A 96 -1.08 1.32 5.89
CA ARG A 96 -0.17 2.40 5.46
C ARG A 96 -0.74 3.79 5.67
N ILE A 97 -2.03 3.99 5.36
CA ILE A 97 -2.72 5.27 5.55
C ILE A 97 -2.76 5.62 7.04
N ARG A 98 -3.14 4.64 7.87
CA ARG A 98 -3.22 4.81 9.32
C ARG A 98 -1.84 5.10 9.94
N THR A 99 -0.80 4.40 9.50
CA THR A 99 0.60 4.67 9.92
C THR A 99 0.99 6.12 9.62
N ALA A 100 0.64 6.62 8.43
CA ALA A 100 0.97 7.98 8.03
C ALA A 100 0.30 9.02 8.92
N ARG A 101 -1.00 8.83 9.18
CA ARG A 101 -1.78 9.71 10.05
C ARG A 101 -1.22 9.76 11.46
N VAL A 102 -0.98 8.60 12.07
CA VAL A 102 -0.46 8.51 13.45
C VAL A 102 0.91 9.17 13.57
N ARG A 103 1.78 9.04 12.56
CA ARG A 103 3.09 9.71 12.56
C ARG A 103 2.97 11.22 12.36
N LEU A 104 2.09 11.66 11.47
CA LEU A 104 1.83 13.08 11.25
C LEU A 104 1.34 13.77 12.53
N GLU A 105 0.51 13.08 13.33
CA GLU A 105 -0.01 13.59 14.61
C GLU A 105 1.02 13.59 15.74
N ARG A 106 2.00 12.66 15.72
CA ARG A 106 2.95 12.47 16.83
C ARG A 106 4.34 13.08 16.61
N GLU A 107 4.74 13.29 15.36
CA GLU A 107 6.10 13.74 15.03
C GLU A 107 6.14 15.25 14.74
N THR A 108 7.24 15.89 15.14
CA THR A 108 7.48 17.31 14.87
C THR A 108 7.57 17.58 13.37
N THR A 109 6.69 18.45 12.87
CA THR A 109 6.67 18.86 11.47
C THR A 109 7.67 20.00 11.26
N HIS A 110 8.76 19.75 10.54
CA HIS A 110 9.82 20.74 10.33
C HIS A 110 9.58 21.66 9.15
N LEU A 111 8.81 21.19 8.15
CA LEU A 111 8.49 21.99 6.98
C LEU A 111 7.15 21.54 6.40
N ALA A 112 6.18 22.45 6.41
CA ALA A 112 4.88 22.21 5.83
C ALA A 112 4.84 22.85 4.43
N ARG A 113 4.56 22.02 3.42
CA ARG A 113 3.96 22.39 2.13
C ARG A 113 4.96 22.69 1.01
N SER A 114 5.37 21.62 0.33
CA SER A 114 5.68 21.71 -1.10
C SER A 114 4.59 20.98 -1.90
N THR A 115 4.08 21.63 -2.95
CA THR A 115 3.25 20.96 -3.96
C THR A 115 4.17 20.18 -4.89
N ALA A 116 3.90 18.89 -5.03
CA ALA A 116 4.64 18.01 -5.90
C ALA A 116 3.71 17.30 -6.87
N GLU A 117 4.21 16.93 -8.04
CA GLU A 117 3.54 15.99 -8.93
C GLU A 117 4.07 14.58 -8.65
N SER A 118 3.16 13.64 -8.41
CA SER A 118 3.51 12.23 -8.32
C SER A 118 3.59 11.63 -9.73
N LEU A 119 4.80 11.31 -10.17
CA LEU A 119 5.05 10.49 -11.35
C LEU A 119 5.27 9.04 -10.88
N SER A 120 4.21 8.25 -10.88
CA SER A 120 4.32 6.80 -10.64
C SER A 120 4.77 6.13 -11.94
N HIS A 121 5.91 5.43 -11.92
CA HIS A 121 6.39 4.71 -13.10
C HIS A 121 5.56 3.44 -13.30
N ARG A 122 4.99 3.32 -14.50
CA ARG A 122 4.06 2.29 -15.04
C ARG A 122 4.48 0.81 -14.91
N LEU A 123 5.61 0.48 -14.28
CA LEU A 123 6.26 -0.83 -14.44
C LEU A 123 5.63 -1.98 -13.62
N VAL A 124 4.81 -1.70 -12.62
CA VAL A 124 4.14 -2.78 -11.84
C VAL A 124 2.92 -3.34 -12.59
N PHE A 125 2.45 -2.64 -13.63
CA PHE A 125 1.25 -3.02 -14.36
C PHE A 125 1.45 -4.17 -15.35
N ASP A 126 2.64 -4.31 -15.94
CA ASP A 126 2.86 -5.28 -17.02
C ASP A 126 2.90 -6.74 -16.55
N ALA A 127 3.27 -7.02 -15.29
CA ALA A 127 3.40 -8.40 -14.81
C ALA A 127 2.06 -9.01 -14.34
N VAL A 128 1.09 -8.19 -13.92
CA VAL A 128 -0.19 -8.66 -13.35
C VAL A 128 -1.34 -8.56 -14.37
N ALA A 129 -1.19 -7.74 -15.42
CA ALA A 129 -2.21 -7.56 -16.47
C ALA A 129 -2.49 -8.83 -17.29
N VAL A 130 -1.59 -9.82 -17.32
CA VAL A 130 -1.76 -11.04 -18.12
C VAL A 130 -2.85 -11.97 -17.56
N LEU A 131 -3.27 -11.83 -16.29
CA LEU A 131 -4.25 -12.71 -15.64
C LEU A 131 -5.59 -12.05 -15.26
N GLY A 132 -5.74 -10.72 -15.42
CA GLY A 132 -6.94 -9.98 -14.97
C GLY A 132 -7.11 -8.60 -15.62
N GLY A 133 -6.80 -8.49 -16.92
CA GLY A 133 -6.39 -7.27 -17.60
C GLY A 133 -7.33 -6.06 -17.60
N LEU A 134 -8.63 -6.20 -17.33
CA LEU A 134 -9.58 -5.07 -17.48
C LEU A 134 -9.77 -4.26 -16.19
N LEU A 135 -9.98 -4.91 -15.04
CA LEU A 135 -10.18 -4.22 -13.76
C LEU A 135 -8.88 -3.56 -13.28
N LEU A 136 -7.75 -4.26 -13.47
CA LEU A 136 -6.43 -3.72 -13.21
C LEU A 136 -6.16 -2.52 -14.13
N ALA A 137 -6.36 -2.62 -15.45
CA ALA A 137 -6.06 -1.51 -16.35
C ALA A 137 -6.80 -0.21 -15.99
N ALA A 138 -8.05 -0.30 -15.54
CA ALA A 138 -8.81 0.85 -15.05
C ALA A 138 -8.17 1.48 -13.79
N VAL A 139 -7.73 0.65 -12.84
CA VAL A 139 -7.00 1.10 -11.64
C VAL A 139 -5.66 1.75 -12.04
N GLY A 140 -4.94 1.17 -13.00
CA GLY A 140 -3.67 1.69 -13.49
C GLY A 140 -3.80 3.03 -14.21
N PHE A 141 -4.88 3.19 -14.99
CA PHE A 141 -5.17 4.44 -15.67
C PHE A 141 -5.48 5.58 -14.68
N VAL A 142 -6.31 5.31 -13.67
CA VAL A 142 -6.65 6.30 -12.62
C VAL A 142 -5.41 6.73 -11.82
N LEU A 143 -4.47 5.80 -11.57
CA LEU A 143 -3.22 6.07 -10.86
C LEU A 143 -2.15 6.78 -11.71
N SER A 144 -2.36 6.90 -13.03
CA SER A 144 -1.40 7.49 -13.96
C SER A 144 -1.58 9.00 -14.20
N THR A 145 -2.64 9.60 -13.66
CA THR A 145 -2.85 11.05 -13.77
C THR A 145 -1.87 11.79 -12.85
N PRO A 146 -1.10 12.77 -13.35
CA PRO A 146 -0.35 13.67 -12.48
C PRO A 146 -1.31 14.29 -11.49
N ARG A 147 -1.01 14.13 -10.20
CA ARG A 147 -1.78 14.76 -9.12
C ARG A 147 -0.86 15.64 -8.32
N ALA A 148 -1.35 16.85 -8.03
CA ALA A 148 -0.76 17.70 -7.02
C ALA A 148 -0.86 16.99 -5.67
N VAL A 149 0.29 16.67 -5.09
CA VAL A 149 0.44 16.09 -3.76
C VAL A 149 1.15 17.09 -2.86
N ARG A 150 0.75 17.18 -1.60
CA ARG A 150 1.47 17.92 -0.58
C ARG A 150 2.49 17.01 0.06
N LEU A 151 3.75 17.43 0.11
CA LEU A 151 4.78 16.76 0.90
C LEU A 151 4.97 17.48 2.22
N THR A 152 4.94 16.71 3.30
CA THR A 152 5.22 17.16 4.67
C THR A 152 6.44 16.40 5.17
N GLU A 153 7.42 17.13 5.68
CA GLU A 153 8.66 16.57 6.22
C GLU A 153 8.52 16.26 7.71
N LEU A 154 8.88 15.03 8.07
CA LEU A 154 8.96 14.54 9.44
C LEU A 154 10.38 14.06 9.75
N ASP A 155 10.71 13.93 11.03
CA ASP A 155 12.00 13.38 11.46
C ASP A 155 12.21 11.95 10.95
N SER A 156 11.15 11.12 10.91
CA SER A 156 11.26 9.72 10.47
C SER A 156 11.07 9.49 8.95
N GLY A 157 10.60 10.50 8.21
CA GLY A 157 10.34 10.36 6.78
C GLY A 157 9.54 11.50 6.15
N LEU A 158 8.93 11.21 5.01
CA LEU A 158 8.06 12.11 4.27
C LEU A 158 6.62 11.60 4.31
N VAL A 159 5.67 12.50 4.59
CA VAL A 159 4.24 12.23 4.40
C VAL A 159 3.80 12.87 3.10
N VAL A 160 3.19 12.07 2.24
CA VAL A 160 2.62 12.48 0.96
C VAL A 160 1.11 12.51 1.10
N ASN A 161 0.52 13.70 1.10
CA ASN A 161 -0.93 13.88 1.09
C ASN A 161 -1.37 14.18 -0.35
N SER A 162 -2.12 13.27 -0.96
CA SER A 162 -2.53 13.39 -2.36
C SER A 162 -3.88 14.09 -2.55
N GLY A 163 -4.53 14.56 -1.47
CA GLY A 163 -5.88 15.12 -1.49
C GLY A 163 -6.99 14.17 -1.98
N GLY A 164 -6.66 12.92 -2.30
CA GLY A 164 -7.56 11.93 -2.87
C GLY A 164 -8.06 10.89 -1.86
N PRO A 165 -8.89 9.93 -2.31
CA PRO A 165 -9.51 8.92 -1.44
C PRO A 165 -8.49 7.98 -0.79
N PHE A 166 -7.27 7.91 -1.34
CA PHE A 166 -6.18 7.06 -0.86
C PHE A 166 -5.43 7.64 0.34
N GLY A 167 -5.87 8.79 0.89
CA GLY A 167 -5.35 9.35 2.12
C GLY A 167 -3.88 9.79 2.07
N GLU A 168 -3.26 9.83 3.24
CA GLU A 168 -1.87 10.21 3.44
C GLU A 168 -0.97 8.97 3.36
N LYS A 169 0.18 9.10 2.69
CA LYS A 169 1.14 8.00 2.51
C LYS A 169 2.45 8.36 3.16
N PHE A 170 2.90 7.55 4.10
CA PHE A 170 4.21 7.70 4.73
C PHE A 170 5.31 7.00 3.91
N LEU A 171 6.43 7.70 3.78
CA LEU A 171 7.65 7.29 3.09
C LEU A 171 8.83 7.44 4.04
N PRO A 172 9.32 6.36 4.67
CA PRO A 172 10.45 6.47 5.57
C PRO A 172 11.72 6.89 4.81
N TRP A 173 12.66 7.58 5.47
CA TRP A 173 13.89 8.06 4.81
C TRP A 173 14.71 6.95 4.14
N ARG A 174 14.75 5.74 4.73
CA ARG A 174 15.36 4.54 4.13
C ARG A 174 14.76 4.16 2.76
N GLY A 175 13.50 4.54 2.54
CA GLY A 175 12.77 4.39 1.28
C GLY A 175 13.06 5.50 0.27
N VAL A 176 13.68 6.60 0.65
CA VAL A 176 14.14 7.65 -0.28
C VAL A 176 15.49 7.25 -0.86
N ARG A 177 15.51 6.94 -2.16
CA ARG A 177 16.72 6.50 -2.88
C ARG A 177 17.64 7.67 -3.17
N ARG A 178 17.09 8.72 -3.78
CA ARG A 178 17.85 9.86 -4.32
C ARG A 178 17.00 11.12 -4.33
N ILE A 179 17.64 12.25 -4.09
CA ILE A 179 17.08 13.60 -4.23
C ILE A 179 17.93 14.28 -5.30
N GLU A 180 17.30 14.60 -6.43
CA GLU A 180 17.93 15.22 -7.59
C GLU A 180 17.34 16.62 -7.78
N THR A 181 18.16 17.59 -8.16
CA THR A 181 17.72 18.91 -8.62
C THR A 181 17.80 18.93 -10.13
N GLY A 182 16.75 19.39 -10.81
CA GLY A 182 16.73 19.48 -12.27
C GLY A 182 15.87 20.65 -12.73
N GLY A 183 16.50 21.64 -13.36
CA GLY A 183 15.86 22.92 -13.68
C GLY A 183 15.23 23.52 -12.42
N ASP A 184 13.98 23.95 -12.56
CA ASP A 184 13.18 24.60 -11.51
C ASP A 184 12.42 23.59 -10.62
N SER A 185 12.95 22.37 -10.50
CA SER A 185 12.27 21.31 -9.74
C SER A 185 13.22 20.46 -8.90
N VAL A 186 12.71 19.95 -7.78
CA VAL A 186 13.37 18.94 -6.95
C VAL A 186 12.66 17.60 -7.16
N ARG A 187 13.41 16.58 -7.58
CA ARG A 187 12.88 15.23 -7.79
C ARG A 187 13.33 14.30 -6.66
N VAL A 188 12.37 13.76 -5.92
CA VAL A 188 12.57 12.74 -4.88
C VAL A 188 12.22 11.38 -5.46
N ARG A 189 13.22 10.49 -5.60
CA ARG A 189 13.05 9.11 -6.09
C ARG A 189 13.01 8.14 -4.92
N CYS A 190 11.98 7.31 -4.86
CA CYS A 190 11.82 6.28 -3.84
C CYS A 190 12.33 4.90 -4.30
N ARG A 191 12.69 4.05 -3.33
CA ARG A 191 13.09 2.64 -3.52
C ARG A 191 11.85 1.74 -3.69
N SER A 192 12.11 0.53 -4.19
CA SER A 192 11.20 -0.62 -4.26
C SER A 192 10.51 -0.90 -2.90
N PRO A 193 9.28 -1.44 -2.82
CA PRO A 193 8.54 -2.21 -3.83
C PRO A 193 7.88 -1.41 -4.96
N HIS A 194 7.61 -0.11 -4.75
CA HIS A 194 6.91 0.71 -5.75
C HIS A 194 7.76 1.95 -6.08
N PRO A 195 8.64 1.89 -7.10
CA PRO A 195 9.49 3.03 -7.46
C PRO A 195 8.60 4.20 -7.89
N THR A 196 8.43 5.16 -6.99
CA THR A 196 7.67 6.39 -7.22
C THR A 196 8.65 7.56 -7.27
N SER A 197 8.39 8.53 -8.14
CA SER A 197 9.10 9.80 -8.14
C SER A 197 8.15 10.95 -7.84
N TYR A 198 8.53 11.81 -6.91
CA TYR A 198 7.82 13.04 -6.61
C TYR A 198 8.62 14.20 -7.17
N ARG A 199 7.97 15.08 -7.92
CA ARG A 199 8.56 16.29 -8.48
C ARG A 199 7.99 17.50 -7.75
N ILE A 200 8.79 18.18 -6.96
CA ILE A 200 8.44 19.46 -6.33
C ILE A 200 8.83 20.57 -7.29
N ASP A 201 7.87 21.33 -7.78
CA ASP A 201 8.18 22.55 -8.53
C ASP A 201 8.44 23.68 -7.56
N SER A 202 9.55 24.41 -7.76
CA SER A 202 9.89 25.60 -6.98
C SER A 202 10.33 26.68 -7.96
N HIS A 203 9.61 27.79 -7.94
CA HIS A 203 9.89 28.92 -8.83
C HIS A 203 11.08 29.78 -8.35
N VAL A 204 11.62 29.49 -7.15
CA VAL A 204 12.68 30.28 -6.52
C VAL A 204 13.89 29.38 -6.24
N ALA A 205 15.03 29.68 -6.86
CA ALA A 205 16.25 28.88 -6.73
C ALA A 205 16.73 28.72 -5.26
N ASP A 206 16.55 29.76 -4.45
CA ASP A 206 16.90 29.72 -3.02
C ASP A 206 15.98 28.78 -2.22
N GLU A 207 14.69 28.75 -2.56
CA GLU A 207 13.72 27.81 -1.97
C GLU A 207 14.07 26.37 -2.38
N GLN A 208 14.41 26.13 -3.64
CA GLN A 208 14.89 24.83 -4.12
C GLN A 208 16.12 24.36 -3.33
N ARG A 209 17.09 25.25 -3.13
CA ARG A 209 18.30 24.95 -2.36
C ARG A 209 17.97 24.66 -0.90
N GLN A 210 17.08 25.44 -0.28
CA GLN A 210 16.63 25.22 1.09
C GLN A 210 15.93 23.87 1.24
N ILE A 211 14.98 23.53 0.35
CA ILE A 211 14.28 22.23 0.33
C ILE A 211 15.30 21.08 0.26
N VAL A 212 16.27 21.16 -0.65
CA VAL A 212 17.27 20.11 -0.82
C VAL A 212 18.17 19.97 0.40
N VAL A 213 18.55 21.08 1.03
CA VAL A 213 19.35 21.07 2.27
C VAL A 213 18.56 20.42 3.40
N THR A 214 17.29 20.79 3.60
CA THR A 214 16.44 20.23 4.65
C THR A 214 16.23 18.72 4.44
N LEU A 215 15.80 18.30 3.24
CA LEU A 215 15.60 16.89 2.91
C LEU A 215 16.88 16.05 3.07
N ARG A 216 18.05 16.62 2.73
CA ARG A 216 19.34 15.93 2.92
C ARG A 216 19.75 15.87 4.39
N ARG A 217 19.41 16.89 5.18
CA ARG A 217 19.69 16.91 6.63
C ARG A 217 18.86 15.84 7.33
N CYS A 218 17.55 15.77 7.08
CA CYS A 218 16.68 14.80 7.74
C CYS A 218 16.98 13.36 7.32
N ARG A 219 17.39 13.12 6.06
CA ARG A 219 17.81 11.79 5.60
C ARG A 219 19.07 11.23 6.29
N ARG A 220 19.93 12.05 6.90
CA ARG A 220 21.17 11.59 7.55
C ARG A 220 20.95 10.93 8.90
N TRP A 221 19.75 11.06 9.47
CA TRP A 221 19.32 10.43 10.71
C TRP A 221 18.64 9.09 10.42
#